data_AF-A0AAJ1PVR5-F1
#
_entry.id   AF-A0AAJ1PVR5-F1
#
_cell.length_a   1.000
_cell.length_b   1.000
_cell.length_c   1.000
_cell.angle_alpha   90.00
_cell.angle_beta   90.00
_cell.angle_gamma   90.00
#
_symmetry.space_group_name_H-M   'P 1'
#
loop_
_entity.id
_entity.type
_entity.pdbx_description
1 polymer ?
#
loop_
_entity_poly.entity_id
_entity_poly.type
_entity_poly.pdbx_seq_one_letter_code
_entity_poly.pdbx_strand_id
1 'polypeptide(L)' 'MTDQTPVYLSRSDLARRIGVQVGTLGRYTLPEPDVYIGLEGRRTMGWKVETIDEWNANRPGRGNWSKPTI' A
#
# COMPACT_ATOMS: atom_id res chain seq x y z
N MET A 1 15.10 -24.23 -8.05
CA MET A 1 14.53 -23.24 -7.12
C MET A 1 13.68 -22.32 -7.97
N THR A 2 12.36 -22.27 -7.75
CA THR A 2 11.44 -21.57 -8.67
C THR A 2 11.79 -20.09 -8.74
N ASP A 3 12.32 -19.68 -9.88
CA ASP A 3 12.48 -18.29 -10.29
C ASP A 3 11.07 -17.72 -10.53
N GLN A 4 10.37 -17.38 -9.45
CA GLN A 4 9.06 -16.74 -9.55
C GLN A 4 9.30 -15.26 -9.78
N THR A 5 8.85 -14.78 -10.95
CA THR A 5 8.88 -13.35 -11.28
C THR A 5 8.18 -12.55 -10.18
N PRO A 6 8.86 -11.58 -9.55
CA PRO A 6 8.26 -10.80 -8.47
C PRO A 6 7.09 -9.98 -9.00
N VAL A 7 5.93 -10.10 -8.36
CA VAL A 7 4.72 -9.35 -8.70
C VAL A 7 4.57 -8.19 -7.73
N TYR A 8 4.46 -6.98 -8.26
CA TYR A 8 4.24 -5.76 -7.50
C TYR A 8 2.85 -5.18 -7.81
N LEU A 9 2.20 -4.65 -6.78
CA LEU A 9 0.92 -3.98 -6.87
C LEU A 9 1.12 -2.51 -7.20
N SER A 10 0.38 -2.02 -8.19
CA SER A 10 0.34 -0.59 -8.51
C SER A 10 -0.46 0.18 -7.46
N ARG A 11 -0.42 1.51 -7.51
CA ARG A 11 -1.24 2.37 -6.64
C ARG A 11 -2.75 2.08 -6.77
N SER A 12 -3.22 1.70 -7.96
CA SER A 12 -4.62 1.32 -8.17
C SER A 12 -4.96 -0.01 -7.50
N ASP A 13 -4.04 -0.97 -7.52
CA ASP A 13 -4.22 -2.28 -6.90
C ASP A 13 -4.15 -2.19 -5.37
N LEU A 14 -3.27 -1.33 -4.85
CA LEU A 14 -3.24 -0.97 -3.43
C LEU A 14 -4.61 -0.46 -2.98
N ALA A 15 -5.24 0.45 -3.74
CA ALA A 15 -6.57 0.98 -3.41
C ALA A 15 -7.65 -0.12 -3.38
N ARG A 16 -7.65 -1.00 -4.40
CA ARG A 16 -8.58 -2.14 -4.48
C ARG A 16 -8.39 -3.08 -3.31
N ARG A 17 -7.14 -3.41 -2.96
CA ARG A 17 -6.80 -4.34 -1.88
C ARG A 17 -7.30 -3.86 -0.52
N ILE A 18 -7.21 -2.57 -0.25
CA ILE A 18 -7.66 -1.98 1.03
C ILE A 18 -9.10 -1.48 1.01
N GLY A 19 -9.83 -1.69 -0.10
CA GLY A 19 -11.24 -1.34 -0.23
C GLY A 19 -11.55 0.15 -0.30
N VAL A 20 -10.68 0.97 -0.91
CA VAL A 20 -10.87 2.42 -1.04
C VAL A 20 -10.79 2.89 -2.48
N GLN A 21 -11.28 4.10 -2.75
CA GLN A 21 -11.08 4.75 -4.05
C GLN A 21 -9.62 5.22 -4.22
N VAL A 22 -9.10 5.14 -5.45
CA VAL A 22 -7.72 5.55 -5.79
C VAL A 22 -7.47 7.03 -5.46
N GLY A 23 -8.49 7.88 -5.58
CA GLY A 23 -8.42 9.30 -5.20
C GLY A 23 -8.20 9.50 -3.69
N THR A 24 -8.78 8.65 -2.86
CA THR A 24 -8.65 8.71 -1.39
C THR A 24 -7.23 8.46 -0.93
N LEU A 25 -6.44 7.67 -1.69
CA LEU A 25 -5.03 7.43 -1.39
C LEU A 25 -4.17 8.71 -1.41
N GLY A 26 -4.64 9.82 -1.99
CA GLY A 26 -3.94 11.10 -1.89
C GLY A 26 -3.97 11.73 -0.49
N ARG A 27 -4.86 11.24 0.39
CA ARG A 27 -4.99 11.71 1.78
C ARG A 27 -4.26 10.83 2.78
N TYR A 28 -3.70 9.70 2.35
CA TYR A 28 -3.00 8.77 3.21
C TYR A 28 -1.49 8.98 3.13
N THR A 29 -0.82 8.82 4.26
CA THR A 29 0.62 8.56 4.28
C THR A 29 0.84 7.12 3.86
N LEU A 30 1.10 6.94 2.56
CA LEU A 30 1.40 5.63 1.97
C LEU A 30 2.77 5.12 2.44
N PRO A 31 2.98 3.80 2.48
CA PRO A 31 4.29 3.24 2.79
C PRO A 31 5.27 3.53 1.65
N GLU A 32 6.56 3.48 1.95
CA GLU A 32 7.59 3.55 0.92
C GLU A 32 7.38 2.42 -0.11
N PRO A 33 7.46 2.70 -1.42
CA PRO A 33 7.32 1.68 -2.44
C PRO A 33 8.54 0.77 -2.51
N ASP A 34 8.29 -0.53 -2.66
CA ASP A 34 9.33 -1.55 -2.86
C ASP A 34 10.05 -1.38 -4.20
N VAL A 35 9.39 -0.78 -5.20
CA VAL A 35 9.95 -0.54 -6.52
C VAL A 35 9.44 0.75 -7.13
N TYR A 36 10.34 1.44 -7.83
CA TYR A 36 10.00 2.52 -8.75
C TYR A 36 10.18 2.04 -10.19
N ILE A 37 9.13 2.20 -11.00
CA ILE A 37 9.13 1.86 -12.42
C ILE A 37 9.16 3.16 -13.24
N GLY A 38 10.18 3.30 -14.09
CA GLY A 38 10.44 4.48 -14.91
C GLY A 38 11.66 5.26 -14.44
N LEU A 39 12.44 5.77 -15.39
CA LEU A 39 13.71 6.46 -15.12
C LEU A 39 13.52 7.95 -14.83
N GLU A 40 12.62 8.62 -15.56
CA GLU A 40 12.41 10.07 -15.51
C GLU A 40 10.93 10.46 -15.43
N GLY A 41 10.65 11.63 -14.83
CA GLY A 41 9.29 12.15 -14.69
C GLY A 41 8.45 11.44 -13.62
N ARG A 42 7.16 11.21 -13.91
CA ARG A 42 6.22 10.59 -12.96
C ARG A 42 6.43 9.08 -12.89
N ARG A 43 7.25 8.65 -11.94
CA ARG A 43 7.52 7.23 -11.68
C ARG A 43 6.26 6.50 -11.22
N THR A 44 6.10 5.26 -11.70
CA THR A 44 5.08 4.36 -11.18
C THR A 44 5.62 3.67 -9.94
N MET A 45 4.89 3.77 -8.84
CA MET A 45 5.24 3.12 -7.58
C MET A 45 4.64 1.70 -7.55
N GLY A 46 5.43 0.73 -7.11
CA GLY A 46 5.02 -0.64 -6.89
C GLY A 46 5.30 -1.09 -5.45
N TRP A 47 4.38 -1.85 -4.89
CA TRP A 47 4.50 -2.43 -3.55
C TRP A 47 4.33 -3.94 -3.60
N LYS A 48 4.98 -4.65 -2.69
CA LYS A 48 4.65 -6.04 -2.41
C LYS A 48 3.31 -6.13 -1.72
N VAL A 49 2.69 -7.30 -1.83
CA VAL A 49 1.46 -7.64 -1.11
C VAL A 49 1.66 -7.50 0.40
N GLU A 50 2.78 -8.03 0.90
CA GLU A 50 3.17 -8.00 2.32
C GLU A 50 3.29 -6.57 2.84
N THR A 51 4.02 -5.70 2.12
CA THR A 51 4.18 -4.28 2.48
C THR A 51 2.83 -3.56 2.60
N ILE A 52 1.88 -3.84 1.70
CA ILE A 52 0.54 -3.24 1.77
C ILE A 52 -0.26 -3.77 2.95
N ASP A 53 -0.15 -5.07 3.25
CA ASP A 53 -0.90 -5.69 4.35
C ASP A 53 -0.40 -5.20 5.71
N GLU A 54 0.91 -5.18 5.91
CA GLU A 54 1.55 -4.67 7.13
C GLU A 54 1.22 -3.19 7.36
N TRP A 55 1.34 -2.39 6.31
CA TRP A 55 0.95 -0.98 6.40
C TRP A 55 -0.54 -0.83 6.68
N ASN A 56 -1.43 -1.55 5.99
CA ASN A 56 -2.88 -1.42 6.17
C ASN A 56 -3.35 -1.86 7.56
N ALA A 57 -2.64 -2.80 8.20
CA ALA A 57 -2.88 -3.21 9.58
C ALA A 57 -2.51 -2.09 10.57
N ASN A 58 -1.43 -1.36 10.31
CA ASN A 58 -0.89 -0.33 11.20
C ASN A 58 -1.28 1.11 10.81
N ARG A 59 -2.00 1.30 9.69
CA ARG A 59 -2.18 2.65 9.12
C ARG A 59 -2.95 3.57 10.07
N PRO A 60 -2.50 4.83 10.22
CA PRO A 60 -3.22 5.84 11.00
C PRO A 60 -4.61 6.10 10.37
N GLY A 61 -5.63 6.24 11.22
CA GLY A 61 -6.99 6.54 10.77
C GLY A 61 -7.93 5.34 10.60
N ARG A 62 -7.53 4.13 11.02
CA ARG A 62 -8.45 2.97 11.06
C ARG A 62 -9.50 3.00 12.17
N GLY A 63 -9.66 4.12 12.89
CA GLY A 63 -10.61 4.22 13.99
C GLY A 63 -10.38 3.13 15.03
N ASN A 64 -9.11 2.83 15.36
CA ASN A 64 -8.74 1.91 16.43
C ASN A 64 -9.07 2.54 17.80
N TRP A 65 -10.35 2.85 18.04
CA TRP A 65 -10.94 2.95 19.37
C TRP A 65 -10.96 1.52 19.92
N SER A 66 -9.79 0.98 20.28
CA SER A 66 -9.79 0.08 21.41
C SER A 66 -10.35 0.91 22.55
N LYS A 67 -11.62 0.67 22.92
CA LYS A 67 -12.17 1.23 24.16
C LYS A 67 -11.16 0.89 25.26
N PRO A 68 -10.76 1.83 26.12
CA PRO A 68 -9.94 1.46 27.25
C PRO A 68 -10.71 0.40 28.03
N THR A 69 -10.16 -0.81 28.08
CA THR A 69 -10.62 -1.84 29.01
C THR A 69 -10.32 -1.28 30.40
N ILE A 70 -11.37 -0.83 31.08
CA ILE A 70 -11.37 -0.51 32.51
C ILE A 70 -11.21 -1.81 33.28
#